data_AF-A0A0F9DQY4-F1
#
_entry.id   AF-A0A0F9DQY4-F1
#
_cell.length_a   1.000
_cell.length_b   1.000
_cell.length_c   1.000
_cell.angle_alpha   90.00
_cell.angle_beta   90.00
_cell.angle_gamma   90.00
#
_symmetry.space_group_name_H-M   'P 1'
#
loop_
_entity.id
_entity.type
_entity.pdbx_description
1 polymer ?
#
loop_
_entity_poly.entity_id
_entity_poly.type
_entity_poly.pdbx_seq_one_letter_code
_entity_poly.pdbx_strand_id
1 'polypeptide(L)'
;MPEAQPIELRTVEVQELTQKTDQLLEKYSDFEVVDESDYCHGAIDLKAIKGMQQKIEEERFKITRPMDTAKKAVLNFFRPFELRLDSMEKNIKSKLLGWKDKEDARSAEEQRKENERAEREANRLREEARKADELAAEKERKRLAEEQRKADERAEAERERIAKEQAEAKCDEDKRRADEQAEAEENRREKEQERLHQERLDAEAEQRERTARAENLEERAETKQAAPLAPAAPKVTGISTSKKWLFQITDPSKVPDQYKTIDEKKIGGVVRALKGDTDIPGVRVWQESTMAARSA
;
A
#
# COMPACT_ATOMS: atom_id res chain seq x y z
N MET A 1 2.63 -16.29 -69.64
CA MET A 1 3.30 -17.40 -70.35
C MET A 1 2.64 -17.52 -71.70
N PRO A 2 3.39 -17.60 -72.81
CA PRO A 2 2.78 -17.76 -74.13
C PRO A 2 2.03 -19.10 -74.16
N GLU A 3 0.75 -19.07 -74.55
CA GLU A 3 -0.01 -20.28 -74.84
C GLU A 3 0.76 -21.09 -75.88
N ALA A 4 1.12 -22.33 -75.54
CA ALA A 4 1.76 -23.23 -76.49
C ALA A 4 0.78 -23.44 -77.66
N GLN A 5 1.16 -22.96 -78.84
CA GLN A 5 0.32 -23.12 -80.02
C GLN A 5 0.08 -24.62 -80.27
N PRO A 6 -1.15 -25.01 -80.63
CA PRO A 6 -1.46 -26.41 -80.93
C PRO A 6 -0.55 -26.91 -82.05
N ILE A 7 0.11 -28.05 -81.81
CA ILE A 7 1.02 -28.65 -82.77
C ILE A 7 0.20 -29.15 -83.97
N GLU A 8 0.40 -28.52 -85.13
CA GLU A 8 -0.22 -28.98 -86.38
C GLU A 8 0.46 -30.28 -86.87
N LEU A 9 -0.17 -31.42 -86.59
CA LEU A 9 0.28 -32.72 -87.08
C LEU A 9 -0.23 -32.94 -88.50
N ARG A 10 0.62 -32.68 -89.51
CA ARG A 10 0.31 -32.83 -90.95
C ARG A 10 0.69 -34.19 -91.51
N THR A 11 0.60 -35.26 -90.72
CA THR A 11 0.79 -36.62 -91.27
C THR A 11 -0.39 -36.98 -92.16
N VAL A 12 -0.13 -37.80 -93.18
CA VAL A 12 -1.15 -38.22 -94.16
C VAL A 12 -2.32 -38.91 -93.44
N GLU A 13 -2.01 -39.73 -92.44
CA GLU A 13 -3.00 -40.45 -91.63
C GLU A 13 -3.87 -39.51 -90.79
N VAL A 14 -3.28 -38.47 -90.18
CA VAL A 14 -4.04 -37.50 -89.38
C VAL A 14 -4.93 -36.64 -90.29
N GLN A 15 -4.44 -36.25 -91.46
CA GLN A 15 -5.24 -35.50 -92.44
C GLN A 15 -6.43 -36.32 -92.96
N GLU A 16 -6.24 -37.61 -93.25
CA GLU A 16 -7.33 -38.50 -93.61
C GLU A 16 -8.36 -38.67 -92.49
N LEU A 17 -7.90 -38.79 -91.24
CA LEU A 17 -8.78 -38.88 -90.08
C LEU A 17 -9.56 -37.58 -89.87
N THR A 18 -8.93 -36.41 -90.07
CA THR A 18 -9.61 -35.10 -90.02
C THR A 18 -10.70 -35.01 -91.08
N GLN A 19 -10.39 -35.28 -92.35
CA GLN A 19 -11.38 -35.24 -93.43
C GLN A 19 -12.57 -36.19 -93.20
N LYS A 20 -12.29 -37.42 -92.75
CA LYS A 20 -13.35 -38.39 -92.41
C LYS A 20 -14.18 -37.93 -91.20
N THR A 21 -13.57 -37.25 -90.23
CA THR A 21 -14.28 -36.66 -89.08
C THR A 21 -15.20 -35.54 -89.53
N ASP A 22 -14.72 -34.65 -90.40
CA ASP A 22 -15.52 -33.53 -90.92
C ASP A 22 -16.71 -34.03 -91.74
N GLN A 23 -16.52 -35.04 -92.59
CA GLN A 23 -17.60 -35.68 -93.36
C GLN A 23 -18.66 -36.33 -92.48
N LEU A 24 -18.24 -37.00 -91.40
CA LEU A 24 -19.17 -37.60 -90.44
C LEU A 24 -19.90 -36.52 -89.63
N LEU A 25 -19.22 -35.42 -89.29
CA LEU A 25 -19.84 -34.30 -88.59
C LEU A 25 -20.93 -33.65 -89.43
N GLU A 26 -20.70 -33.43 -90.72
CA GLU A 26 -21.70 -32.91 -91.67
C GLU A 26 -22.85 -33.89 -91.86
N LYS A 27 -22.57 -35.20 -91.99
CA LYS A 27 -23.61 -36.22 -92.14
C LYS A 27 -24.51 -36.36 -90.91
N TYR A 28 -23.97 -36.12 -89.70
CA TYR A 28 -24.66 -36.34 -88.43
C TYR A 28 -25.04 -35.07 -87.68
N SER A 29 -24.92 -33.87 -88.27
CA SER A 29 -25.26 -32.60 -87.60
C SER A 29 -26.72 -32.54 -87.18
N ASP A 30 -27.61 -33.01 -88.04
CA ASP A 30 -29.07 -32.95 -87.88
C ASP A 30 -29.70 -34.36 -88.01
N PHE A 31 -28.96 -35.40 -87.63
CA PHE A 31 -29.43 -36.78 -87.76
C PHE A 31 -30.55 -37.10 -86.77
N GLU A 32 -31.72 -37.42 -87.31
CA GLU A 32 -32.89 -37.92 -86.58
C GLU A 32 -33.27 -39.32 -87.07
N VAL A 33 -33.79 -40.16 -86.18
CA VAL A 33 -34.22 -41.53 -86.51
C VAL A 33 -35.73 -41.52 -86.71
N VAL A 34 -36.18 -41.62 -87.96
CA VAL A 34 -37.62 -41.56 -88.30
C VAL A 34 -38.16 -42.97 -88.60
N ASP A 35 -37.34 -43.86 -89.17
CA ASP A 35 -37.73 -45.23 -89.47
C ASP A 35 -36.72 -46.30 -88.98
N GLU A 36 -37.07 -47.58 -89.18
CA GLU A 36 -36.22 -48.73 -88.81
C GLU A 36 -34.94 -48.81 -89.67
N SER A 37 -34.95 -48.26 -90.89
CA SER A 37 -33.79 -48.18 -91.76
C SER A 37 -32.77 -47.19 -91.21
N ASP A 38 -33.20 -46.00 -90.77
CA ASP A 38 -32.38 -44.96 -90.15
C ASP A 38 -31.68 -45.49 -88.89
N TYR A 39 -32.43 -46.25 -88.06
CA TYR A 39 -31.87 -46.89 -86.87
C TYR A 39 -30.74 -47.86 -87.23
N CYS A 40 -30.96 -48.74 -88.21
CA CYS A 40 -29.96 -49.71 -88.65
C CYS A 40 -28.70 -49.02 -89.22
N HIS A 41 -28.87 -48.01 -90.07
CA HIS A 41 -27.76 -47.25 -90.64
C HIS A 41 -26.99 -46.47 -89.56
N GLY A 42 -27.68 -45.79 -88.65
CA GLY A 42 -27.07 -45.07 -87.53
C GLY A 42 -26.27 -45.98 -86.59
N ALA A 43 -26.76 -47.20 -86.32
CA ALA A 43 -26.04 -48.17 -85.50
C ALA A 43 -24.74 -48.66 -86.16
N ILE A 44 -24.74 -48.87 -87.48
CA ILE A 44 -23.57 -49.24 -88.27
C ILE A 44 -22.54 -48.11 -88.26
N ASP A 45 -22.98 -46.89 -88.53
CA ASP A 45 -22.12 -45.71 -88.60
C ASP A 45 -21.56 -45.33 -87.22
N LEU A 46 -22.33 -45.50 -86.12
CA LEU A 46 -21.82 -45.33 -84.75
C LEU A 46 -20.68 -46.29 -84.43
N LYS A 47 -20.78 -47.55 -84.88
CA LYS A 47 -19.69 -48.52 -84.72
C LYS A 47 -18.45 -48.09 -85.50
N ALA A 48 -18.63 -47.54 -86.71
CA ALA A 48 -17.53 -46.98 -87.50
C ALA A 48 -16.88 -45.76 -86.81
N ILE A 49 -17.69 -44.84 -86.25
CA ILE A 49 -17.22 -43.67 -85.48
C ILE A 49 -16.37 -44.11 -84.29
N LYS A 50 -16.83 -45.08 -83.49
CA LYS A 50 -16.05 -45.61 -82.35
C LYS A 50 -14.73 -46.24 -82.79
N GLY A 51 -14.72 -46.95 -83.93
CA GLY A 51 -13.49 -47.46 -84.52
C GLY A 51 -12.52 -46.34 -84.92
N MET A 52 -13.04 -45.21 -85.42
CA MET A 52 -12.21 -44.05 -85.77
C MET A 52 -11.68 -43.31 -84.55
N GLN A 53 -12.48 -43.17 -83.49
CA GLN A 53 -12.04 -42.62 -82.20
C GLN A 53 -10.86 -43.42 -81.63
N GLN A 54 -10.93 -44.75 -81.69
CA GLN A 54 -9.83 -45.63 -81.28
C GLN A 54 -8.56 -45.42 -82.12
N LYS A 55 -8.69 -45.26 -83.45
CA LYS A 55 -7.54 -44.95 -84.32
C LYS A 55 -6.88 -43.61 -83.99
N ILE A 56 -7.69 -42.56 -83.76
CA ILE A 56 -7.16 -41.24 -83.36
C ILE A 56 -6.42 -41.33 -82.02
N GLU A 57 -6.99 -42.06 -81.06
CA GLU A 57 -6.38 -42.33 -79.77
C GLU A 57 -5.02 -43.05 -79.91
N GLU A 58 -4.96 -44.06 -80.77
CA GLU A 58 -3.74 -44.80 -81.08
C GLU A 58 -2.67 -43.90 -81.72
N GLU A 59 -3.04 -43.07 -82.71
CA GLU A 59 -2.13 -42.09 -83.32
C GLU A 59 -1.61 -41.10 -82.28
N ARG A 60 -2.46 -40.61 -81.37
CA ARG A 60 -2.02 -39.75 -80.27
C ARG A 60 -1.01 -40.47 -79.38
N PHE A 61 -1.29 -41.71 -79.00
CA PHE A 61 -0.39 -42.48 -78.13
C PHE A 61 0.94 -42.84 -78.79
N LYS A 62 0.99 -43.03 -80.11
CA LYS A 62 2.27 -43.22 -80.84
C LYS A 62 3.21 -42.03 -80.63
N ILE A 63 2.65 -40.83 -80.49
CA ILE A 63 3.41 -39.60 -80.27
C ILE A 63 3.74 -39.41 -78.79
N THR A 64 2.75 -39.53 -77.90
CA THR A 64 2.95 -39.17 -76.48
C THR A 64 3.75 -40.20 -75.69
N ARG A 65 3.60 -41.51 -75.96
CA ARG A 65 4.25 -42.55 -75.15
C ARG A 65 5.78 -42.52 -75.20
N PRO A 66 6.43 -42.33 -76.37
CA PRO A 66 7.89 -42.15 -76.40
C PRO A 66 8.35 -40.90 -75.63
N MET A 67 7.59 -39.81 -75.69
CA MET A 67 7.89 -38.58 -74.93
C MET A 67 7.76 -38.80 -73.43
N ASP A 68 6.70 -39.46 -72.97
CA ASP A 68 6.50 -39.81 -71.56
C ASP A 68 7.63 -40.72 -71.06
N THR A 69 8.04 -41.67 -71.89
CA THR A 69 9.15 -42.58 -71.60
C THR A 69 10.47 -41.83 -71.51
N ALA A 70 10.74 -40.91 -72.45
CA ALA A 70 11.93 -40.07 -72.44
C ALA A 70 11.96 -39.15 -71.21
N LYS A 71 10.85 -38.49 -70.89
CA LYS A 71 10.71 -37.66 -69.68
C LYS A 71 11.00 -38.48 -68.42
N LYS A 72 10.41 -39.67 -68.30
CA LYS A 72 10.67 -40.56 -67.16
C LYS A 72 12.14 -40.99 -67.11
N ALA A 73 12.76 -41.31 -68.23
CA ALA A 73 14.17 -41.68 -68.30
C ALA A 73 15.08 -40.54 -67.82
N VAL A 74 14.83 -39.31 -68.27
CA VAL A 74 15.55 -38.12 -67.82
C VAL A 74 15.38 -37.89 -66.33
N LEU A 75 14.14 -37.94 -65.81
CA LEU A 75 13.90 -37.80 -64.37
C LEU A 75 14.60 -38.89 -63.56
N ASN A 76 14.53 -40.15 -64.01
CA ASN A 76 15.20 -41.26 -63.33
C ASN A 76 16.72 -41.16 -63.37
N PHE A 77 17.29 -40.57 -64.42
CA PHE A 77 18.72 -40.29 -64.51
C PHE A 77 19.15 -39.27 -63.45
N PHE A 78 18.34 -38.23 -63.21
CA PHE A 78 18.68 -37.17 -62.26
C PHE A 78 18.38 -37.49 -60.79
N ARG A 79 17.37 -38.32 -60.52
CA ARG A 79 16.97 -38.71 -59.15
C ARG A 79 18.12 -39.19 -58.24
N PRO A 80 19.05 -40.06 -58.67
CA PRO A 80 20.17 -40.48 -57.83
C PRO A 80 21.07 -39.32 -57.39
N PHE A 81 21.24 -38.28 -58.21
CA PHE A 81 22.03 -37.10 -57.85
C PHE A 81 21.32 -36.27 -56.78
N GLU A 82 20.01 -36.03 -56.95
CA GLU A 82 19.18 -35.32 -55.98
C GLU A 82 19.20 -36.02 -54.62
N LEU A 83 19.02 -37.35 -54.60
CA LEU A 83 19.04 -38.14 -53.36
C LEU A 83 20.41 -38.10 -52.67
N ARG A 84 21.50 -38.14 -53.43
CA ARG A 84 22.87 -38.03 -52.89
C ARG A 84 23.11 -36.65 -52.28
N LEU A 85 22.73 -35.58 -52.98
CA LEU A 85 22.86 -34.21 -52.50
C LEU A 85 22.02 -33.96 -51.25
N ASP A 86 20.76 -34.41 -51.24
CA ASP A 86 19.88 -34.33 -50.06
C ASP A 86 20.46 -35.10 -48.86
N SER A 87 21.01 -36.29 -49.08
CA SER A 87 21.67 -37.06 -48.04
C SER A 87 22.91 -36.35 -47.47
N MET A 88 23.75 -35.77 -48.34
CA MET A 88 24.92 -34.98 -47.93
C MET A 88 24.51 -33.75 -47.14
N GLU A 89 23.51 -33.00 -47.62
CA GLU A 89 22.98 -31.81 -46.96
C GLU A 89 22.46 -32.15 -45.55
N LYS A 90 21.65 -33.21 -45.43
CA LYS A 90 21.14 -33.70 -44.14
C LYS A 90 22.26 -34.09 -43.18
N ASN A 91 23.29 -34.78 -43.66
CA ASN A 91 24.44 -35.16 -42.85
C ASN A 91 25.18 -33.92 -42.34
N ILE A 92 25.51 -32.99 -43.22
CA ILE A 92 26.22 -31.74 -42.86
C ILE A 92 25.38 -30.95 -41.85
N LYS A 93 24.09 -30.75 -42.10
CA LYS A 93 23.18 -30.06 -41.17
C LYS A 93 23.15 -30.73 -39.80
N SER A 94 23.05 -32.06 -39.75
CA SER A 94 23.08 -32.81 -38.50
C SER A 94 24.38 -32.61 -37.72
N LYS A 95 25.54 -32.60 -38.40
CA LYS A 95 26.85 -32.34 -37.77
C LYS A 95 26.99 -30.91 -37.27
N LEU A 96 26.53 -29.93 -38.05
CA LEU A 96 26.56 -28.51 -37.65
C LEU A 96 25.66 -28.26 -36.43
N LEU A 97 24.44 -28.80 -36.42
CA LEU A 97 23.53 -28.72 -35.29
C LEU A 97 24.14 -29.37 -34.05
N GLY A 98 24.64 -30.60 -34.16
CA GLY A 98 25.25 -31.30 -33.02
C GLY A 98 26.51 -30.61 -32.47
N TRP A 99 27.24 -29.83 -33.28
CA TRP A 99 28.33 -28.99 -32.79
C TRP A 99 27.79 -27.75 -32.07
N LYS A 100 26.79 -27.06 -32.65
CA LYS A 100 26.17 -25.88 -32.05
C LYS A 100 25.53 -26.20 -30.70
N ASP A 101 24.82 -27.31 -30.59
CA ASP A 101 24.21 -27.77 -29.33
C ASP A 101 25.28 -28.02 -28.24
N LYS A 102 26.44 -28.58 -28.62
CA LYS A 102 27.56 -28.78 -27.70
C LYS A 102 28.21 -27.47 -27.27
N GLU A 103 28.35 -26.52 -28.19
CA GLU A 103 28.90 -25.21 -27.89
C GLU A 103 27.97 -24.40 -26.97
N ASP A 104 26.65 -24.47 -27.22
CA ASP A 104 25.63 -23.85 -26.37
C ASP A 104 25.56 -24.51 -25.00
N ALA A 105 25.70 -25.84 -24.91
CA ALA A 105 25.81 -26.53 -23.64
C ALA A 105 27.05 -26.10 -22.85
N ARG A 106 28.21 -25.92 -23.52
CA ARG A 106 29.44 -25.43 -22.89
C ARG A 106 29.26 -24.01 -22.37
N SER A 107 28.74 -23.10 -23.20
CA SER A 107 28.47 -21.72 -22.80
C SER A 107 27.47 -21.64 -21.65
N ALA A 108 26.41 -22.45 -21.67
CA ALA A 108 25.44 -22.52 -20.58
C ALA A 108 26.04 -23.07 -19.29
N GLU A 109 26.94 -24.06 -19.36
CA GLU A 109 27.65 -24.58 -18.19
C GLU A 109 28.62 -23.55 -17.60
N GLU A 110 29.36 -22.83 -18.44
CA GLU A 110 30.23 -21.72 -18.02
C GLU A 110 29.42 -20.61 -17.35
N GLN A 111 28.29 -20.20 -17.94
CA GLN A 111 27.39 -19.21 -17.34
C GLN A 111 26.80 -19.69 -16.01
N ARG A 112 26.43 -20.98 -15.90
CA ARG A 112 25.96 -21.55 -14.63
C ARG A 112 27.03 -21.49 -13.55
N LYS A 113 28.28 -21.82 -13.88
CA LYS A 113 29.41 -21.75 -12.93
C LYS A 113 29.71 -20.31 -12.52
N GLU A 114 29.63 -19.36 -13.45
CA GLU A 114 29.79 -17.93 -13.15
C GLU A 114 28.67 -17.44 -12.23
N ASN A 115 27.41 -17.75 -12.55
CA ASN A 115 26.26 -17.38 -11.75
C ASN A 115 26.32 -18.00 -10.35
N GLU A 116 26.72 -19.26 -10.22
CA GLU A 116 26.89 -19.92 -8.93
C GLU A 116 28.00 -19.27 -8.10
N ARG A 117 29.12 -18.86 -8.73
CA ARG A 117 30.18 -18.12 -8.05
C ARG A 117 29.69 -16.75 -7.57
N ALA A 118 29.00 -16.02 -8.44
CA ALA A 118 28.41 -14.72 -8.12
C ALA A 118 27.37 -14.83 -7.00
N GLU A 119 26.53 -15.86 -7.00
CA GLU A 119 25.55 -16.12 -5.95
C GLU A 119 26.22 -16.46 -4.62
N ARG A 120 27.26 -17.31 -4.63
CA ARG A 120 28.04 -17.61 -3.41
C ARG A 120 28.70 -16.36 -2.84
N GLU A 121 29.30 -15.53 -3.68
CA GLU A 121 29.90 -14.26 -3.26
C GLU A 121 28.85 -13.29 -2.71
N ALA A 122 27.72 -13.13 -3.40
CA ALA A 122 26.61 -12.29 -2.95
C ALA A 122 26.02 -12.80 -1.62
N ASN A 123 25.89 -14.11 -1.44
CA ASN A 123 25.40 -14.69 -0.18
C ASN A 123 26.38 -14.45 0.97
N ARG A 124 27.69 -14.60 0.73
CA ARG A 124 28.73 -14.26 1.71
C ARG A 124 28.64 -12.79 2.12
N LEU A 125 28.56 -11.88 1.15
CA LEU A 125 28.47 -10.45 1.42
C LEU A 125 27.18 -10.09 2.16
N ARG A 126 26.05 -10.73 1.83
CA ARG A 126 24.78 -10.57 2.55
C ARG A 126 24.86 -11.05 3.99
N GLU A 127 25.49 -12.19 4.25
CA GLU A 127 25.67 -12.69 5.62
C GLU A 127 26.61 -11.79 6.43
N GLU A 128 27.69 -11.32 5.82
CA GLU A 128 28.60 -10.36 6.45
C GLU A 128 27.88 -9.04 6.78
N ALA A 129 27.07 -8.51 5.86
CA ALA A 129 26.23 -7.35 6.09
C ALA A 129 25.20 -7.60 7.21
N ARG A 130 24.50 -8.74 7.20
CA ARG A 130 23.54 -9.10 8.26
C ARG A 130 24.20 -9.14 9.64
N LYS A 131 25.39 -9.72 9.75
CA LYS A 131 26.15 -9.76 11.01
C LYS A 131 26.61 -8.37 11.45
N ALA A 132 27.01 -7.51 10.52
CA ALA A 132 27.38 -6.13 10.81
C ALA A 132 26.17 -5.32 11.32
N ASP A 133 25.01 -5.47 10.67
CA ASP A 133 23.76 -4.81 11.07
C ASP A 133 23.27 -5.33 12.43
N GLU A 134 23.35 -6.63 12.69
CA GLU A 134 23.00 -7.23 13.98
C GLU A 134 23.90 -6.70 15.10
N LEU A 135 25.21 -6.63 14.87
CA LEU A 135 26.17 -6.07 15.82
C LEU A 135 25.94 -4.56 16.05
N ALA A 136 25.61 -3.80 15.01
CA ALA A 136 25.28 -2.39 15.12
C ALA A 136 24.00 -2.19 15.95
N ALA A 137 22.95 -2.97 15.66
CA ALA A 137 21.70 -2.94 16.41
C ALA A 137 21.89 -3.35 17.89
N GLU A 138 22.75 -4.34 18.17
CA GLU A 138 23.07 -4.73 19.55
C GLU A 138 23.81 -3.60 20.30
N LYS A 139 24.77 -2.93 19.64
CA LYS A 139 25.49 -1.79 20.20
C LYS A 139 24.56 -0.62 20.50
N GLU A 140 23.68 -0.28 19.57
CA GLU A 140 22.69 0.78 19.77
C GLU A 140 21.70 0.41 20.88
N ARG A 141 21.21 -0.83 20.93
CA ARG A 141 20.35 -1.30 22.02
C ARG A 141 21.04 -1.20 23.37
N LYS A 142 22.34 -1.53 23.46
CA LYS A 142 23.14 -1.39 24.68
C LYS A 142 23.31 0.07 25.08
N ARG A 143 23.59 0.97 24.13
CA ARG A 143 23.68 2.42 24.38
C ARG A 143 22.39 2.99 24.92
N LEU A 144 21.26 2.69 24.27
CA LEU A 144 19.93 3.10 24.71
C LEU A 144 19.60 2.54 26.09
N ALA A 145 19.95 1.28 26.38
CA ALA A 145 19.73 0.69 27.69
C ALA A 145 20.59 1.34 28.79
N GLU A 146 21.85 1.70 28.49
CA GLU A 146 22.74 2.40 29.42
C GLU A 146 22.26 3.84 29.65
N GLU A 147 21.83 4.54 28.61
CA GLU A 147 21.24 5.88 28.70
C GLU A 147 19.96 5.86 29.54
N GLN A 148 19.09 4.88 29.32
CA GLN A 148 17.87 4.72 30.11
C GLN A 148 18.20 4.42 31.58
N ARG A 149 19.16 3.53 31.88
CA ARG A 149 19.59 3.27 33.25
C ARG A 149 20.11 4.54 33.93
N LYS A 150 20.95 5.33 33.24
CA LYS A 150 21.45 6.60 33.77
C LYS A 150 20.32 7.61 33.98
N ALA A 151 19.31 7.63 33.11
CA ALA A 151 18.14 8.47 33.27
C ALA A 151 17.29 8.04 34.48
N ASP A 152 17.08 6.73 34.65
CA ASP A 152 16.34 6.16 35.78
C ASP A 152 17.06 6.41 37.11
N GLU A 153 18.38 6.21 37.17
CA GLU A 153 19.22 6.51 38.34
C GLU A 153 19.16 8.00 38.71
N ARG A 154 19.21 8.90 37.73
CA ARG A 154 19.06 10.35 37.97
C ARG A 154 17.67 10.69 38.48
N ALA A 155 16.63 10.09 37.91
CA ALA A 155 15.25 10.30 38.34
C ALA A 155 15.02 9.77 39.76
N GLU A 156 15.64 8.64 40.13
CA GLU A 156 15.59 8.09 41.48
C GLU A 156 16.31 8.99 42.49
N ALA A 157 17.53 9.45 42.17
CA ALA A 157 18.27 10.39 43.00
C ALA A 157 17.52 11.73 43.19
N GLU A 158 16.86 12.23 42.14
CA GLU A 158 16.03 13.43 42.22
C GLU A 158 14.80 13.20 43.12
N ARG A 159 14.13 12.05 43.00
CA ARG A 159 13.02 11.68 43.88
C ARG A 159 13.44 11.55 45.33
N GLU A 160 14.60 10.96 45.60
CA GLU A 160 15.14 10.84 46.95
C GLU A 160 15.45 12.21 47.55
N ARG A 161 16.06 13.11 46.76
CA ARG A 161 16.30 14.50 47.18
C ARG A 161 14.99 15.24 47.51
N ILE A 162 13.99 15.15 46.64
CA ILE A 162 12.69 15.77 46.87
C ILE A 162 12.02 15.17 48.11
N ALA A 163 12.08 13.84 48.30
CA ALA A 163 11.51 13.19 49.47
C ALA A 163 12.19 13.63 50.78
N LYS A 164 13.52 13.80 50.78
CA LYS A 164 14.27 14.33 51.92
C LYS A 164 13.90 15.77 52.22
N GLU A 165 13.84 16.63 51.20
CA GLU A 165 13.42 18.03 51.35
C GLU A 165 11.97 18.13 51.88
N GLN A 166 11.06 17.30 51.38
CA GLN A 166 9.69 17.22 51.89
C GLN A 166 9.63 16.71 53.33
N ALA A 167 10.49 15.76 53.71
CA ALA A 167 10.56 15.25 55.08
C ALA A 167 11.11 16.31 56.05
N GLU A 168 12.14 17.05 55.64
CA GLU A 168 12.70 18.19 56.40
C GLU A 168 11.65 19.29 56.56
N ALA A 169 10.96 19.68 55.48
CA ALA A 169 9.90 20.66 55.51
C ALA A 169 8.72 20.25 56.43
N LYS A 170 8.33 18.97 56.41
CA LYS A 170 7.32 18.42 57.33
C LYS A 170 7.79 18.45 58.78
N CYS A 171 9.04 18.06 59.04
CA CYS A 171 9.61 18.11 60.39
C CYS A 171 9.65 19.55 60.93
N ASP A 172 10.00 20.52 60.09
CA ASP A 172 10.00 21.93 60.47
C ASP A 172 8.58 22.48 60.67
N GLU A 173 7.59 22.05 59.88
CA GLU A 173 6.18 22.38 60.07
C GLU A 173 5.61 21.80 61.37
N ASP A 174 5.94 20.55 61.68
CA ASP A 174 5.52 19.88 62.92
C ASP A 174 6.13 20.53 64.16
N LYS A 175 7.40 20.96 64.11
CA LYS A 175 8.04 21.75 65.19
C LYS A 175 7.32 23.08 65.39
N ARG A 176 7.05 23.83 64.32
CA ARG A 176 6.30 25.09 64.41
C ARG A 176 4.92 24.90 65.03
N ARG A 177 4.21 23.83 64.65
CA ARG A 177 2.91 23.48 65.25
C ARG A 177 3.03 23.12 66.73
N ALA A 178 4.07 22.40 67.13
CA ALA A 178 4.32 22.06 68.52
C ALA A 178 4.64 23.30 69.36
N ASP A 179 5.45 24.21 68.83
CA ASP A 179 5.78 25.49 69.47
C ASP A 179 4.53 26.37 69.62
N GLU A 180 3.72 26.52 68.56
CA GLU A 180 2.43 27.24 68.62
C GLU A 180 1.44 26.62 69.62
N GLN A 181 1.40 25.29 69.72
CA GLN A 181 0.57 24.59 70.71
C GLN A 181 1.07 24.80 72.14
N ALA A 182 2.38 24.78 72.36
CA ALA A 182 2.99 25.06 73.65
C ALA A 182 2.72 26.50 74.10
N GLU A 183 2.90 27.48 73.20
CA GLU A 183 2.55 28.88 73.47
C GLU A 183 1.05 29.05 73.73
N ALA A 184 0.18 28.35 73.00
CA ALA A 184 -1.25 28.38 73.24
C ALA A 184 -1.64 27.74 74.58
N GLU A 185 -0.95 26.69 75.02
CA GLU A 185 -1.15 26.07 76.32
C GLU A 185 -0.65 26.97 77.46
N GLU A 186 0.52 27.60 77.30
CA GLU A 186 1.06 28.57 78.25
C GLU A 186 0.11 29.76 78.40
N ASN A 187 -0.33 30.36 77.30
CA ASN A 187 -1.35 31.42 77.31
C ASN A 187 -2.69 30.98 77.95
N ARG A 188 -3.09 29.71 77.79
CA ARG A 188 -4.29 29.16 78.47
C ARG A 188 -4.07 29.04 79.98
N ARG A 189 -2.90 28.53 80.40
CA ARG A 189 -2.52 28.41 81.80
C ARG A 189 -2.40 29.78 82.46
N GLU A 190 -1.83 30.77 81.79
CA GLU A 190 -1.76 32.16 82.25
C GLU A 190 -3.16 32.74 82.42
N LYS A 191 -4.03 32.62 81.41
CA LYS A 191 -5.43 33.07 81.52
C LYS A 191 -6.19 32.36 82.63
N GLU A 192 -5.93 31.07 82.87
CA GLU A 192 -6.54 30.31 83.96
C GLU A 192 -6.03 30.79 85.33
N GLN A 193 -4.72 31.03 85.46
CA GLN A 193 -4.11 31.62 86.66
C GLN A 193 -4.64 33.03 86.93
N GLU A 194 -4.75 33.86 85.89
CA GLU A 194 -5.34 35.20 85.97
C GLU A 194 -6.81 35.14 86.37
N ARG A 195 -7.60 34.22 85.80
CA ARG A 195 -9.01 34.02 86.19
C ARG A 195 -9.13 33.60 87.65
N LEU A 196 -8.33 32.65 88.12
CA LEU A 196 -8.30 32.23 89.52
C LEU A 196 -7.83 33.35 90.44
N HIS A 197 -6.85 34.15 90.01
CA HIS A 197 -6.38 35.32 90.74
C HIS A 197 -7.48 36.38 90.85
N GLN A 198 -8.16 36.66 89.75
CA GLN A 198 -9.29 37.58 89.69
C GLN A 198 -10.43 37.07 90.56
N GLU A 199 -10.78 35.80 90.48
CA GLU A 199 -11.81 35.18 91.33
C GLU A 199 -11.44 35.22 92.82
N ARG A 200 -10.15 35.08 93.16
CA ARG A 200 -9.68 35.26 94.55
C ARG A 200 -9.78 36.71 95.01
N LEU A 201 -9.45 37.66 94.14
CA LEU A 201 -9.63 39.09 94.42
C LEU A 201 -11.10 39.45 94.56
N ASP A 202 -11.96 38.92 93.69
CA ASP A 202 -13.41 39.12 93.72
C ASP A 202 -14.02 38.43 94.96
N ALA A 203 -13.56 37.25 95.37
CA ALA A 203 -13.98 36.60 96.61
C ALA A 203 -13.47 37.33 97.86
N GLU A 204 -12.26 37.89 97.83
CA GLU A 204 -11.76 38.77 98.89
C GLU A 204 -12.54 40.09 98.92
N ALA A 205 -12.89 40.63 97.75
CA ALA A 205 -13.75 41.80 97.61
C ALA A 205 -15.17 41.50 98.07
N GLU A 206 -15.74 40.32 97.79
CA GLU A 206 -17.05 39.87 98.29
C GLU A 206 -17.00 39.53 99.79
N GLN A 207 -15.86 39.11 100.34
CA GLN A 207 -15.66 38.96 101.79
C GLN A 207 -15.51 40.33 102.45
N ARG A 208 -14.79 41.27 101.82
CA ARG A 208 -14.72 42.68 102.21
C ARG A 208 -16.07 43.37 102.03
N GLU A 209 -16.85 43.00 101.03
CA GLU A 209 -18.19 43.51 100.77
C GLU A 209 -19.19 42.79 101.66
N ARG A 210 -19.00 41.54 102.10
CA ARG A 210 -19.81 40.89 103.17
C ARG A 210 -19.50 41.45 104.56
N THR A 211 -18.25 41.85 104.81
CA THR A 211 -17.86 42.55 106.05
C THR A 211 -18.24 44.03 106.01
N ALA A 212 -18.21 44.69 104.84
CA ALA A 212 -18.70 46.04 104.63
C ALA A 212 -20.23 46.14 104.46
N ARG A 213 -20.91 45.09 103.96
CA ARG A 213 -22.39 44.94 103.94
C ARG A 213 -22.94 44.48 105.30
N ALA A 214 -22.05 44.17 106.24
CA ALA A 214 -22.35 44.17 107.67
C ALA A 214 -22.14 45.56 108.33
N GLU A 215 -21.59 46.55 107.60
CA GLU A 215 -21.36 47.94 108.06
C GLU A 215 -22.06 49.03 107.21
N ASN A 216 -22.75 48.70 106.11
CA ASN A 216 -23.50 49.66 105.32
C ASN A 216 -24.60 48.97 104.49
N LEU A 217 -25.70 48.71 105.18
CA LEU A 217 -27.03 48.61 104.59
C LEU A 217 -27.58 50.04 104.52
N GLU A 218 -28.16 50.42 103.38
CA GLU A 218 -29.00 51.60 103.15
C GLU A 218 -28.30 52.89 102.66
N GLU A 219 -28.28 53.09 101.33
CA GLU A 219 -29.08 54.17 100.77
C GLU A 219 -29.49 53.94 99.29
N ARG A 220 -30.78 54.18 99.04
CA ARG A 220 -31.59 53.94 97.83
C ARG A 220 -31.43 55.09 96.83
N ALA A 221 -31.28 54.85 95.53
CA ALA A 221 -32.30 54.61 94.50
C ALA A 221 -33.03 55.87 93.93
N GLU A 222 -32.98 55.97 92.58
CA GLU A 222 -33.89 56.66 91.63
C GLU A 222 -33.70 58.20 91.42
N THR A 223 -33.75 58.79 90.19
CA THR A 223 -34.67 58.55 89.05
C THR A 223 -34.17 59.17 87.70
N LYS A 224 -34.37 58.42 86.59
CA LYS A 224 -34.59 58.67 85.12
C LYS A 224 -34.36 60.05 84.42
N GLN A 225 -33.80 60.04 83.19
CA GLN A 225 -34.48 60.38 81.89
C GLN A 225 -33.58 60.28 80.61
N ALA A 226 -34.19 60.45 79.43
CA ALA A 226 -33.91 59.83 78.12
C ALA A 226 -32.92 60.54 77.13
N ALA A 227 -32.40 59.72 76.19
CA ALA A 227 -32.04 59.87 74.74
C ALA A 227 -32.03 61.29 74.08
N PRO A 228 -31.21 61.60 73.03
CA PRO A 228 -31.22 60.87 71.74
C PRO A 228 -30.01 60.98 70.74
N LEU A 229 -30.19 60.28 69.60
CA LEU A 229 -29.78 60.53 68.19
C LEU A 229 -28.30 60.43 67.69
N ALA A 230 -28.21 59.83 66.50
CA ALA A 230 -27.04 59.40 65.72
C ALA A 230 -26.21 60.54 65.07
N PRO A 231 -25.08 60.23 64.39
CA PRO A 231 -25.14 60.00 62.94
C PRO A 231 -24.15 58.92 62.40
N ALA A 232 -24.10 58.84 61.07
CA ALA A 232 -23.75 57.73 60.20
C ALA A 232 -22.26 57.60 59.78
N ALA A 233 -21.86 56.33 59.51
CA ALA A 233 -21.11 55.74 58.36
C ALA A 233 -19.80 56.40 57.84
N PRO A 234 -18.85 55.70 57.14
CA PRO A 234 -19.06 54.50 56.30
C PRO A 234 -17.93 53.42 56.17
N LYS A 235 -18.34 52.21 55.72
CA LYS A 235 -17.77 51.26 54.70
C LYS A 235 -16.29 50.78 54.84
N VAL A 236 -15.90 49.52 54.62
CA VAL A 236 -16.07 48.64 53.43
C VAL A 236 -15.92 47.15 53.80
N THR A 237 -16.68 46.31 53.10
CA THR A 237 -16.83 44.85 53.12
C THR A 237 -15.65 44.06 52.50
N GLY A 238 -15.41 42.81 52.93
CA GLY A 238 -14.45 41.93 52.29
C GLY A 238 -14.67 40.42 52.47
N ILE A 239 -15.89 39.92 52.34
CA ILE A 239 -16.11 38.48 52.11
C ILE A 239 -15.76 38.22 50.64
N SER A 240 -14.62 37.61 50.36
CA SER A 240 -14.27 37.12 49.02
C SER A 240 -15.03 35.82 48.75
N THR A 241 -16.25 35.97 48.22
CA THR A 241 -16.96 34.88 47.54
C THR A 241 -16.48 34.86 46.09
N SER A 242 -15.80 33.78 45.68
CA SER A 242 -15.54 33.52 44.27
C SER A 242 -16.85 33.13 43.59
N LYS A 243 -17.33 33.95 42.65
CA LYS A 243 -18.37 33.55 41.71
C LYS A 243 -17.71 32.81 40.54
N LYS A 244 -17.89 31.50 40.48
CA LYS A 244 -17.50 30.66 39.35
C LYS A 244 -18.59 30.78 38.28
N TRP A 245 -18.31 31.50 37.20
CA TRP A 245 -19.22 31.62 36.05
C TRP A 245 -19.00 30.42 35.13
N LEU A 246 -19.93 29.47 35.19
CA LEU A 246 -19.99 28.37 34.24
C LEU A 246 -20.96 28.79 33.14
N PHE A 247 -20.52 28.75 31.90
CA PHE A 247 -21.38 28.96 30.75
C PHE A 247 -21.49 27.66 29.98
N GLN A 248 -22.70 27.31 29.56
CA GLN A 248 -22.96 26.17 28.71
C GLN A 248 -23.45 26.72 27.37
N ILE A 249 -22.72 26.41 26.29
CA ILE A 249 -23.11 26.80 24.95
C ILE A 249 -24.28 25.91 24.54
N THR A 250 -25.50 26.45 24.56
CA THR A 250 -26.72 25.72 24.18
C THR A 250 -26.82 25.54 22.66
N ASP A 251 -26.27 26.49 21.88
CA ASP A 251 -26.25 26.45 20.42
C ASP A 251 -24.96 27.10 19.88
N PRO A 252 -24.03 26.31 19.29
CA PRO A 252 -22.76 26.80 18.74
C PRO A 252 -22.89 27.81 17.59
N SER A 253 -24.04 27.88 16.92
CA SER A 253 -24.20 28.67 15.68
C SER A 253 -24.42 30.16 15.93
N LYS A 254 -24.89 30.54 17.13
CA LYS A 254 -25.17 31.94 17.50
C LYS A 254 -24.01 32.65 18.19
N VAL A 255 -22.94 31.94 18.50
CA VAL A 255 -21.71 32.54 19.03
C VAL A 255 -21.00 33.27 17.89
N PRO A 256 -20.70 34.58 18.02
CA PRO A 256 -19.97 35.32 16.99
C PRO A 256 -18.64 34.64 16.64
N ASP A 257 -18.26 34.65 15.36
CA ASP A 257 -17.05 33.97 14.86
C ASP A 257 -15.77 34.46 15.55
N GLN A 258 -15.79 35.66 16.13
CA GLN A 258 -14.68 36.23 16.91
C GLN A 258 -14.34 35.41 18.17
N TYR A 259 -15.26 34.58 18.66
CA TYR A 259 -15.05 33.70 19.82
C TYR A 259 -14.96 32.21 19.45
N LYS A 260 -15.06 31.87 18.15
CA LYS A 260 -14.87 30.49 17.67
C LYS A 260 -13.38 30.25 17.43
N THR A 261 -12.79 29.33 18.17
CA THR A 261 -11.43 28.87 17.89
C THR A 261 -11.49 27.70 16.90
N ILE A 262 -10.72 27.79 15.82
CA ILE A 262 -10.61 26.72 14.83
C ILE A 262 -9.83 25.55 15.45
N ASP A 263 -10.39 24.34 15.40
CA ASP A 263 -9.74 23.13 15.94
C ASP A 263 -8.64 22.63 14.98
N GLU A 264 -7.44 23.18 15.15
CA GLU A 264 -6.25 22.85 14.36
C GLU A 264 -5.88 21.36 14.43
N LYS A 265 -6.21 20.67 15.54
CA LYS A 265 -5.88 19.24 15.71
C LYS A 265 -6.75 18.36 14.82
N LYS A 266 -8.03 18.66 14.70
CA LYS A 266 -8.93 17.94 13.79
C LYS A 266 -8.59 18.24 12.33
N ILE A 267 -8.35 19.49 11.98
CA ILE A 267 -7.93 19.86 10.62
C ILE A 267 -6.60 19.18 10.27
N GLY A 268 -5.61 19.22 11.15
CA GLY A 268 -4.34 18.52 10.96
C GLY A 268 -4.48 17.00 10.88
N GLY A 269 -5.46 16.40 11.58
CA GLY A 269 -5.79 14.99 11.45
C GLY A 269 -6.32 14.63 10.07
N VAL A 270 -7.27 15.42 9.55
CA VAL A 270 -7.84 15.24 8.20
C VAL A 270 -6.80 15.48 7.12
N VAL A 271 -5.98 16.54 7.25
CA VAL A 271 -4.89 16.86 6.31
C VAL A 271 -3.81 15.77 6.29
N ARG A 272 -3.46 15.14 7.42
CA ARG A 272 -2.52 14.01 7.44
C ARG A 272 -3.10 12.73 6.84
N ALA A 273 -4.41 12.52 6.96
CA ALA A 273 -5.10 11.35 6.45
C ALA A 273 -5.32 11.43 4.92
N LEU A 274 -5.76 12.59 4.42
CA LEU A 274 -6.13 12.80 3.02
C LEU A 274 -5.01 13.48 2.19
N LYS A 275 -4.00 14.07 2.85
CA LYS A 275 -2.83 14.71 2.22
C LYS A 275 -3.26 15.73 1.15
N GLY A 276 -2.81 15.53 -0.10
CA GLY A 276 -3.02 16.45 -1.21
C GLY A 276 -4.47 16.55 -1.71
N ASP A 277 -5.35 15.60 -1.36
CA ASP A 277 -6.76 15.59 -1.77
C ASP A 277 -7.69 16.25 -0.72
N THR A 278 -7.13 16.99 0.24
CA THR A 278 -7.93 17.65 1.29
C THR A 278 -8.48 19.00 0.80
N ASP A 279 -9.75 19.02 0.37
CA ASP A 279 -10.46 20.25 -0.02
C ASP A 279 -11.28 20.82 1.15
N ILE A 280 -10.62 21.61 2.01
CA ILE A 280 -11.27 22.38 3.08
C ILE A 280 -11.21 23.87 2.69
N PRO A 281 -12.36 24.51 2.40
CA PRO A 281 -12.41 25.92 2.04
C PRO A 281 -11.73 26.80 3.11
N GLY A 282 -10.70 27.54 2.71
CA GLY A 282 -9.94 28.45 3.59
C GLY A 282 -8.66 27.86 4.20
N VAL A 283 -8.36 26.56 4.01
CA VAL A 283 -7.12 25.92 4.46
C VAL A 283 -6.24 25.59 3.26
N ARG A 284 -5.03 26.16 3.19
CA ARG A 284 -4.04 25.85 2.16
C ARG A 284 -3.08 24.79 2.69
N VAL A 285 -3.05 23.62 2.06
CA VAL A 285 -2.14 22.52 2.41
C VAL A 285 -0.91 22.56 1.50
N TRP A 286 0.28 22.49 2.08
CA TRP A 286 1.55 22.36 1.34
C TRP A 286 2.46 21.32 2.02
N GLN A 287 3.34 20.69 1.25
CA GLN A 287 4.28 19.67 1.73
C GLN A 287 5.71 20.22 1.67
N GLU A 288 6.39 20.27 2.81
CA GLU A 288 7.85 20.45 2.89
C GLU A 288 8.51 19.10 3.09
N SER A 289 9.50 18.76 2.26
CA SER A 289 10.28 17.53 2.36
C SER A 289 11.64 17.84 2.96
N THR A 290 11.82 17.55 4.25
CA THR A 290 13.11 17.60 4.93
C THR A 290 13.68 16.19 5.02
N MET A 291 14.80 15.95 4.31
CA MET A 291 15.55 14.70 4.43
C MET A 291 16.39 14.72 5.71
N ALA A 292 16.02 13.88 6.67
CA ALA A 292 16.85 13.56 7.83
C ALA A 292 17.53 12.21 7.59
N ALA A 293 18.83 12.23 7.31
CA ALA A 293 19.66 11.02 7.27
C ALA A 293 20.00 10.62 8.71
N ARG A 294 19.55 9.44 9.15
CA ARG A 294 20.09 8.81 10.37
C ARG A 294 21.35 8.05 9.98
N SER A 295 22.48 8.44 10.56
CA SER A 295 23.64 7.58 10.65
C SER A 295 23.31 6.38 11.55
N ALA A 296 23.80 5.21 11.14
CA ALA A 296 23.66 3.91 11.79
C ALA A 296 24.02 3.89 13.28
#